data_AF-A0A660N2R4-F1
#
_entry.id   AF-A0A660N2R4-F1
#
_cell.length_a   1.000
_cell.length_b   1.000
_cell.length_c   1.000
_cell.angle_alpha   90.00
_cell.angle_beta   90.00
_cell.angle_gamma   90.00
#
_symmetry.space_group_name_H-M   'P 1'
#
loop_
_entity.id
_entity.type
_entity.pdbx_description
1 polymer ?
#
loop_
_entity_poly.entity_id
_entity_poly.type
_entity_poly.pdbx_seq_one_letter_code
_entity_poly.pdbx_strand_id
1 'polypeptide(L)'
;MIKGGTGGGNTTTGLRFEQRTDIRQIFENIEGYSIIESTNRTGYEIWFNHEKLAYCFKKRELYRFLEQEPYCVNWQEHLSKRLEPDNALFVIVRDTLFIIEIKFQQVSGSVDEKLQTCDFKRKQYSKLVRDLGWRVEYVYVLNDWFRDPVYRDTLDYIHSMNCHYLFNEVPLAWLGLPSR
;
A
#
# COMPACT_ATOMS: atom_id res chain seq x y z
N MET A 1 13.15 33.96 -0.46
CA MET A 1 12.58 33.79 -1.82
C MET A 1 11.20 33.19 -1.67
N ILE A 2 10.17 33.99 -1.92
CA ILE A 2 8.76 33.59 -1.82
C ILE A 2 8.46 32.73 -3.05
N LYS A 3 8.01 31.48 -2.87
CA LYS A 3 7.56 30.63 -3.97
C LYS A 3 6.05 30.42 -3.82
N GLY A 4 5.31 31.43 -4.26
CA GLY A 4 3.94 31.27 -4.74
C GLY A 4 4.00 30.85 -6.20
N GLY A 5 3.35 29.73 -6.52
CA GLY A 5 3.10 29.26 -7.87
C GLY A 5 1.78 28.50 -7.85
N THR A 6 0.70 29.21 -8.18
CA THR A 6 -0.62 28.66 -8.48
C THR A 6 -0.62 28.17 -9.93
N GLY A 7 -1.03 26.92 -10.16
CA GLY A 7 -1.26 26.41 -11.51
C GLY A 7 -1.20 24.90 -11.64
N GLY A 8 -2.37 24.29 -11.80
CA GLY A 8 -2.53 22.89 -12.21
C GLY A 8 -3.84 22.35 -11.67
N GLY A 9 -4.86 22.20 -12.52
CA GLY A 9 -6.12 21.56 -12.13
C GLY A 9 -5.83 20.14 -11.65
N ASN A 10 -5.95 19.93 -10.34
CA ASN A 10 -5.73 18.63 -9.71
C ASN A 10 -6.93 17.73 -9.98
N THR A 11 -7.01 17.15 -11.17
CA THR A 11 -7.64 15.84 -11.31
C THR A 11 -6.64 14.83 -10.76
N THR A 12 -6.66 14.60 -9.44
CA THR A 12 -5.77 13.66 -8.76
C THR A 12 -6.15 12.23 -9.18
N THR A 13 -5.48 11.69 -10.20
CA THR A 13 -5.74 10.34 -10.72
C THR A 13 -5.11 9.23 -9.87
N GLY A 14 -4.46 9.58 -8.76
CA GLY A 14 -3.74 8.67 -7.89
C GLY A 14 -3.52 9.18 -6.48
N LEU A 15 -2.92 8.32 -5.66
CA LEU A 15 -2.71 8.55 -4.25
C LEU A 15 -1.32 9.13 -4.00
N ARG A 16 -1.20 10.44 -3.75
CA ARG A 16 0.08 11.09 -3.47
C ARG A 16 0.49 10.89 -2.01
N PHE A 17 1.67 10.32 -1.78
CA PHE A 17 2.24 10.10 -0.46
C PHE A 17 3.38 11.10 -0.18
N GLU A 18 3.43 11.55 1.06
CA GLU A 18 4.47 12.33 1.70
C GLU A 18 4.91 11.59 2.97
N GLN A 19 5.93 12.10 3.67
CA GLN A 19 6.58 11.42 4.80
C GLN A 19 5.62 11.00 5.95
N ARG A 20 4.43 11.60 6.04
CA ARG A 20 3.41 11.30 7.07
C ARG A 20 2.01 11.04 6.52
N THR A 21 1.87 10.74 5.22
CA THR A 21 0.54 10.71 4.62
C THR A 21 -0.32 9.59 5.18
N ASP A 22 -1.49 9.99 5.67
CA ASP A 22 -2.56 9.06 5.99
C ASP A 22 -3.33 8.74 4.71
N ILE A 23 -3.28 7.49 4.25
CA ILE A 23 -4.02 7.03 3.06
C ILE A 23 -5.51 7.37 3.14
N ARG A 24 -6.06 7.46 4.36
CA ARG A 24 -7.42 7.96 4.62
C ARG A 24 -7.62 9.37 4.07
N GLN A 25 -6.74 10.30 4.41
CA GLN A 25 -6.86 11.69 3.96
C GLN A 25 -6.75 11.79 2.43
N ILE A 26 -6.00 10.88 1.80
CA ILE A 26 -5.89 10.89 0.34
C ILE A 26 -7.25 10.55 -0.30
N PHE A 27 -7.88 9.45 0.10
CA PHE A 27 -9.16 9.01 -0.47
C PHE A 27 -10.31 9.99 -0.15
N GLU A 28 -10.32 10.62 1.03
CA GLU A 28 -11.32 11.65 1.40
C GLU A 28 -11.30 12.88 0.47
N ASN A 29 -10.18 13.12 -0.23
CA ASN A 29 -10.02 14.25 -1.15
C ASN A 29 -10.36 13.92 -2.61
N ILE A 30 -10.80 12.68 -2.91
CA ILE A 30 -11.14 12.24 -4.27
C ILE A 30 -12.65 12.21 -4.40
N GLU A 31 -13.18 12.92 -5.40
CA GLU A 31 -14.62 12.96 -5.65
C GLU A 31 -15.19 11.54 -5.89
N GLY A 32 -16.37 11.27 -5.31
CA GLY A 32 -17.05 9.97 -5.39
C GLY A 32 -16.57 8.93 -4.36
N TYR A 33 -15.42 9.14 -3.73
CA TYR A 33 -14.94 8.27 -2.66
C TYR A 33 -15.51 8.63 -1.29
N SER A 34 -15.78 7.61 -0.49
CA SER A 34 -16.05 7.75 0.94
C SER A 34 -15.32 6.69 1.75
N ILE A 35 -15.00 7.04 2.99
CA ILE A 35 -14.25 6.18 3.90
C ILE A 35 -15.05 6.00 5.17
N ILE A 36 -15.24 4.75 5.55
CA ILE A 36 -16.00 4.37 6.73
C ILE A 36 -15.08 3.58 7.66
N GLU A 37 -15.04 3.92 8.94
CA GLU A 37 -14.27 3.15 9.91
C GLU A 37 -14.86 1.74 10.03
N SER A 38 -14.00 0.74 9.91
CA SER A 38 -14.41 -0.66 10.01
C SER A 38 -14.58 -1.06 11.47
N THR A 39 -15.44 -2.04 11.71
CA THR A 39 -15.70 -2.54 13.05
C THR A 39 -14.46 -3.23 13.64
N ASN A 40 -14.44 -3.41 14.96
CA ASN A 40 -13.39 -4.17 15.66
C ASN A 40 -11.95 -3.67 15.45
N ARG A 41 -11.80 -2.39 15.10
CA ARG A 41 -10.50 -1.75 14.82
C ARG A 41 -9.78 -2.43 13.66
N THR A 42 -10.50 -2.79 12.60
CA THR A 42 -9.93 -3.44 11.40
C THR A 42 -9.59 -2.45 10.28
N GLY A 43 -9.35 -1.18 10.64
CA GLY A 43 -9.00 -0.13 9.69
C GLY A 43 -10.23 0.52 9.07
N TYR A 44 -10.26 0.66 7.75
CA TYR A 44 -11.31 1.40 7.04
C TYR A 44 -11.84 0.63 5.83
N GLU A 45 -13.10 0.87 5.50
CA GLU A 45 -13.71 0.50 4.24
C GLU A 45 -13.63 1.68 3.27
N ILE A 46 -13.28 1.40 2.01
CA ILE A 46 -13.22 2.36 0.93
C ILE A 46 -14.38 2.09 -0.03
N TRP A 47 -15.20 3.10 -0.21
CA TRP A 47 -16.41 3.06 -1.02
C TRP A 47 -16.29 4.06 -2.17
N PHE A 48 -16.90 3.73 -3.31
CA PHE A 48 -17.05 4.63 -4.45
C PHE A 48 -18.49 4.54 -4.94
N ASN A 49 -19.19 5.67 -5.03
CA ASN A 49 -20.58 5.72 -5.49
C ASN A 49 -21.52 4.66 -4.83
N HIS A 50 -21.37 4.46 -3.51
CA HIS A 50 -22.12 3.49 -2.69
C HIS A 50 -21.78 2.02 -2.91
N GLU A 51 -20.68 1.72 -3.62
CA GLU A 51 -20.13 0.37 -3.74
C GLU A 51 -18.84 0.25 -2.91
N LYS A 52 -18.73 -0.80 -2.08
CA LYS A 52 -17.51 -1.07 -1.32
C LYS A 52 -16.49 -1.70 -2.24
N LEU A 53 -15.37 -1.01 -2.44
CA LEU A 53 -14.32 -1.45 -3.36
C LEU A 53 -13.16 -2.14 -2.65
N ALA A 54 -12.82 -1.67 -1.45
CA ALA A 54 -11.62 -2.13 -0.76
C ALA A 54 -11.71 -1.97 0.75
N TYR A 55 -10.80 -2.66 1.42
CA TYR A 55 -10.47 -2.46 2.83
C TYR A 55 -9.04 -1.94 2.95
N CYS A 56 -8.81 -1.01 3.87
CA CYS A 56 -7.52 -0.42 4.12
C CYS A 56 -7.09 -0.65 5.57
N PHE A 57 -5.82 -1.02 5.76
CA PHE A 57 -5.25 -1.45 7.02
C PHE A 57 -3.92 -0.79 7.29
N LYS A 58 -3.61 -0.57 8.56
CA LYS A 58 -2.28 -0.24 9.07
C LYS A 58 -1.80 -1.28 10.07
N LYS A 59 -0.57 -1.75 9.91
CA LYS A 59 0.12 -2.63 10.87
C LYS A 59 -0.75 -3.85 11.26
N ARG A 60 -1.22 -3.87 12.51
CA ARG A 60 -1.98 -4.97 13.12
C ARG A 60 -3.44 -5.06 12.65
N GLU A 61 -3.96 -4.04 11.97
CA GLU A 61 -5.35 -4.01 11.49
C GLU A 61 -5.63 -5.14 10.49
N LEU A 62 -4.68 -5.41 9.59
CA LEU A 62 -4.79 -6.50 8.61
C LEU A 62 -5.01 -7.85 9.29
N TYR A 63 -4.30 -8.10 10.38
CA TYR A 63 -4.39 -9.37 11.11
C TYR A 63 -5.71 -9.51 11.85
N ARG A 64 -6.18 -8.44 12.51
CA ARG A 64 -7.51 -8.43 13.13
C ARG A 64 -8.62 -8.64 12.12
N PHE A 65 -8.46 -8.12 10.90
CA PHE A 65 -9.40 -8.32 9.81
C PHE A 65 -9.42 -9.78 9.35
N LEU A 66 -8.24 -10.35 9.10
CA LEU A 66 -8.08 -11.74 8.67
C LEU A 66 -8.57 -12.76 9.71
N GLU A 67 -8.46 -12.46 11.00
CA GLU A 67 -8.97 -13.30 12.09
C GLU A 67 -10.50 -13.36 12.17
N GLN A 68 -11.23 -12.47 11.48
CA GLN A 68 -12.68 -12.40 11.52
C GLN A 68 -13.35 -13.28 10.48
N GLU A 69 -14.59 -13.70 10.77
CA GLU A 69 -15.49 -14.27 9.78
C GLU A 69 -15.67 -13.29 8.61
N PRO A 70 -15.63 -13.76 7.34
CA PRO A 70 -15.60 -15.17 6.92
C PRO A 70 -14.20 -15.75 6.69
N TYR A 71 -13.12 -15.03 7.03
CA TYR A 71 -11.74 -15.41 6.66
C TYR A 71 -11.09 -16.36 7.66
N CYS A 72 -11.27 -16.12 8.96
CA CYS A 72 -10.85 -17.00 10.05
C CYS A 72 -9.38 -17.47 9.98
N VAL A 73 -8.48 -16.57 9.54
CA VAL A 73 -7.04 -16.86 9.40
C VAL A 73 -6.31 -16.56 10.71
N ASN A 74 -5.78 -17.60 11.35
CA ASN A 74 -4.89 -17.50 12.50
C ASN A 74 -3.44 -17.33 12.04
N TRP A 75 -2.93 -16.10 12.00
CA TRP A 75 -1.62 -15.82 11.40
C TRP A 75 -0.44 -16.60 12.03
N GLN A 76 -0.54 -16.96 13.32
CA GLN A 76 0.49 -17.75 14.02
C GLN A 76 0.72 -19.13 13.41
N GLU A 77 -0.28 -19.68 12.71
CA GLU A 77 -0.16 -20.97 12.01
C GLU A 77 0.62 -20.85 10.69
N HIS A 78 0.69 -19.64 10.13
CA HIS A 78 1.34 -19.36 8.85
C HIS A 78 2.72 -18.75 9.02
N LEU A 79 2.92 -17.86 10.00
CA LEU A 79 4.14 -17.06 10.13
C LEU A 79 4.80 -17.26 11.50
N SER A 80 6.12 -17.48 11.50
CA SER A 80 6.91 -17.53 12.74
C SER A 80 7.09 -16.14 13.38
N LYS A 81 6.96 -15.08 12.58
CA LYS A 81 7.01 -13.69 13.04
C LYS A 81 6.05 -12.84 12.21
N ARG A 82 5.22 -12.06 12.90
CA ARG A 82 4.30 -11.13 12.27
C ARG A 82 5.04 -10.00 11.55
N LEU A 83 4.57 -9.65 10.35
CA LEU A 83 5.07 -8.53 9.55
C LEU A 83 4.05 -7.40 9.58
N GLU A 84 4.43 -6.22 10.05
CA GLU A 84 3.49 -5.09 10.13
C GLU A 84 3.75 -4.14 8.95
N PRO A 85 2.83 -4.06 7.96
CA PRO A 85 3.01 -3.17 6.81
C PRO A 85 2.72 -1.72 7.23
N ASP A 86 3.30 -0.76 6.51
CA ASP A 86 2.95 0.66 6.68
C ASP A 86 1.48 0.87 6.36
N ASN A 87 1.06 0.40 5.18
CA ASN A 87 -0.35 0.29 4.78
C ASN A 87 -0.57 -1.03 4.01
N ALA A 88 -1.79 -1.54 4.08
CA ALA A 88 -2.26 -2.61 3.21
C ALA A 88 -3.65 -2.28 2.69
N LEU A 89 -3.93 -2.67 1.45
CA LEU A 89 -5.20 -2.42 0.78
C LEU A 89 -5.68 -3.71 0.14
N PHE A 90 -6.79 -4.26 0.62
CA PHE A 90 -7.44 -5.40 -0.02
C PHE A 90 -8.52 -4.91 -0.98
N VAL A 91 -8.29 -5.05 -2.29
CA VAL A 91 -9.23 -4.67 -3.34
C VAL A 91 -10.11 -5.86 -3.68
N ILE A 92 -11.39 -5.76 -3.33
CA ILE A 92 -12.35 -6.87 -3.31
C ILE A 92 -12.55 -7.43 -4.72
N VAL A 93 -12.82 -6.56 -5.70
CA VAL A 93 -13.11 -6.97 -7.09
C VAL A 93 -11.94 -7.66 -7.81
N ARG A 94 -10.74 -7.64 -7.22
CA ARG A 94 -9.53 -8.26 -7.77
C ARG A 94 -9.01 -9.41 -6.92
N ASP A 95 -9.62 -9.69 -5.78
CA ASP A 95 -9.07 -10.58 -4.74
C ASP A 95 -7.57 -10.34 -4.50
N THR A 96 -7.17 -9.06 -4.45
CA THR A 96 -5.77 -8.65 -4.42
C THR A 96 -5.47 -7.82 -3.18
N LEU A 97 -4.55 -8.32 -2.35
CA LEU A 97 -3.97 -7.64 -1.21
C LEU A 97 -2.71 -6.88 -1.65
N PHE A 98 -2.80 -5.56 -1.69
CA PHE A 98 -1.66 -4.68 -1.89
C PHE A 98 -0.99 -4.41 -0.54
N ILE A 99 0.31 -4.68 -0.46
CA ILE A 99 1.16 -4.28 0.65
C ILE A 99 1.94 -3.05 0.21
N ILE A 100 1.69 -1.92 0.86
CA ILE A 100 2.22 -0.62 0.46
C ILE A 100 3.20 -0.15 1.54
N GLU A 101 4.47 -0.04 1.16
CA GLU A 101 5.55 0.36 2.05
C GLU A 101 6.16 1.68 1.61
N ILE A 102 6.09 2.67 2.49
CA ILE A 102 6.50 4.03 2.18
C ILE A 102 7.96 4.19 2.61
N LYS A 103 8.81 4.71 1.73
CA LYS A 103 10.22 4.98 2.03
C LYS A 103 10.55 6.40 1.58
N PHE A 104 10.74 7.26 2.58
CA PHE A 104 11.20 8.64 2.41
C PHE A 104 12.60 8.76 3.01
N GLN A 105 13.55 9.18 2.20
CA GLN A 105 14.93 9.37 2.61
C GLN A 105 15.41 10.78 2.28
N GLN A 106 16.23 11.35 3.16
CA GLN A 106 16.85 12.68 2.99
C GLN A 106 18.38 12.66 3.16
N VAL A 107 18.93 11.59 3.75
CA VAL A 107 20.37 11.38 3.96
C VAL A 107 20.68 9.91 3.72
N SER A 108 21.89 9.59 3.27
CA SER A 108 22.33 8.19 3.12
C SER A 108 22.26 7.43 4.46
N GLY A 109 21.76 6.19 4.46
CA GLY A 109 21.67 5.39 5.68
C GLY A 109 21.15 3.96 5.46
N SER A 110 20.92 3.22 6.56
CA SER A 110 20.53 1.79 6.57
C SER A 110 19.15 1.45 5.99
N VAL A 111 18.47 2.43 5.37
CA VAL A 111 17.21 2.20 4.63
C VAL A 111 17.50 1.54 3.29
N ASP A 112 18.68 1.80 2.73
CA ASP A 112 19.05 1.44 1.37
C ASP A 112 19.13 -0.10 1.20
N GLU A 113 19.65 -0.82 2.21
CA GLU A 113 19.68 -2.29 2.21
C GLU A 113 18.29 -2.93 2.36
N LYS A 114 17.32 -2.23 2.97
CA LYS A 114 16.02 -2.81 3.30
C LYS A 114 15.12 -2.98 2.09
N LEU A 115 15.37 -2.24 1.00
CA LEU A 115 14.63 -2.34 -0.26
C LEU A 115 14.72 -3.76 -0.87
N GLN A 116 15.80 -4.48 -0.58
CA GLN A 116 16.03 -5.84 -1.07
C GLN A 116 15.16 -6.90 -0.33
N THR A 117 14.51 -6.54 0.78
CA THR A 117 13.70 -7.49 1.58
C THR A 117 12.27 -7.70 1.07
N CYS A 118 11.88 -7.01 0.00
CA CYS A 118 10.53 -7.05 -0.55
C CYS A 118 10.08 -8.47 -0.92
N ASP A 119 10.92 -9.27 -1.58
CA ASP A 119 10.57 -10.64 -1.99
C ASP A 119 10.19 -11.51 -0.80
N PHE A 120 11.02 -11.50 0.26
CA PHE A 120 10.76 -12.25 1.47
C PHE A 120 9.42 -11.86 2.08
N LYS A 121 9.17 -10.55 2.24
CA LYS A 121 7.91 -10.03 2.80
C LYS A 121 6.71 -10.40 1.93
N ARG A 122 6.79 -10.21 0.62
CA ARG A 122 5.73 -10.58 -0.34
C ARG A 122 5.39 -12.06 -0.23
N LYS A 123 6.40 -12.94 -0.16
CA LYS A 123 6.22 -14.39 0.03
C LYS A 123 5.54 -14.72 1.36
N GLN A 124 5.87 -14.03 2.45
CA GLN A 124 5.20 -14.23 3.74
C GLN A 124 3.73 -13.80 3.70
N TYR A 125 3.42 -12.63 3.12
CA TYR A 125 2.01 -12.23 2.95
C TYR A 125 1.27 -13.18 2.02
N SER A 126 1.91 -13.64 0.94
CA SER A 126 1.31 -14.64 0.03
C SER A 126 1.00 -15.94 0.77
N LYS A 127 1.90 -16.41 1.65
CA LYS A 127 1.68 -17.59 2.50
C LYS A 127 0.51 -17.38 3.48
N LEU A 128 0.36 -16.17 4.01
CA LEU A 128 -0.69 -15.81 4.97
C LEU A 128 -2.09 -15.87 4.36
N VAL A 129 -2.26 -15.41 3.13
CA VAL A 129 -3.59 -15.32 2.48
C VAL A 129 -3.81 -16.35 1.38
N ARG A 130 -2.89 -17.33 1.25
CA ARG A 130 -2.93 -18.35 0.19
C ARG A 130 -4.24 -19.12 0.17
N ASP A 131 -4.72 -19.51 1.35
CA ASP A 131 -5.89 -20.39 1.46
C ASP A 131 -7.20 -19.62 1.21
N LEU A 132 -7.15 -18.28 1.20
CA LEU A 132 -8.22 -17.39 0.74
C LEU A 132 -8.23 -17.21 -0.78
N GLY A 133 -7.23 -17.74 -1.50
CA GLY A 133 -7.08 -17.56 -2.95
C GLY A 133 -6.62 -16.16 -3.37
N TRP A 134 -6.22 -15.30 -2.43
CA TRP A 134 -5.87 -13.90 -2.74
C TRP A 134 -4.50 -13.79 -3.39
N ARG A 135 -4.40 -12.84 -4.32
CA ARG A 135 -3.13 -12.35 -4.84
C ARG A 135 -2.50 -11.37 -3.88
N VAL A 136 -1.17 -11.30 -3.89
CA VAL A 136 -0.41 -10.29 -3.14
C VAL A 136 0.49 -9.50 -4.07
N GLU A 137 0.30 -8.19 -4.08
CA GLU A 137 1.17 -7.24 -4.76
C GLU A 137 1.92 -6.43 -3.70
N TYR A 138 3.25 -6.42 -3.75
CA TYR A 138 4.08 -5.67 -2.80
C TYR A 138 4.66 -4.47 -3.51
N VAL A 139 4.38 -3.26 -3.04
CA VAL A 139 4.80 -2.01 -3.68
C VAL A 139 5.50 -1.09 -2.68
N TYR A 140 6.65 -0.55 -3.10
CA TYR A 140 7.27 0.58 -2.45
C TYR A 140 6.73 1.89 -3.02
N VAL A 141 6.44 2.84 -2.14
CA VAL A 141 6.28 4.26 -2.51
C VAL A 141 7.55 4.99 -2.11
N LEU A 142 8.35 5.34 -3.11
CA LEU A 142 9.67 5.94 -2.94
C LEU A 142 9.60 7.45 -3.18
N ASN A 143 10.35 8.24 -2.42
CA ASN A 143 10.57 9.65 -2.76
C ASN A 143 11.69 9.81 -3.81
N ASP A 144 11.85 11.03 -4.33
CA ASP A 144 12.81 11.34 -5.40
C ASP A 144 14.27 11.03 -5.06
N TRP A 145 14.61 10.88 -3.78
CA TRP A 145 15.94 10.43 -3.33
C TRP A 145 16.39 9.13 -4.03
N PHE A 146 15.47 8.17 -4.17
CA PHE A 146 15.77 6.87 -4.77
C PHE A 146 15.85 6.91 -6.30
N ARG A 147 15.76 8.08 -6.93
CA ARG A 147 16.01 8.25 -8.36
C ARG A 147 17.50 8.35 -8.69
N ASP A 148 18.35 8.50 -7.68
CA ASP A 148 19.79 8.50 -7.89
C ASP A 148 20.22 7.19 -8.58
N PRO A 149 21.05 7.25 -9.65
CA PRO A 149 21.51 6.07 -10.38
C PRO A 149 22.16 4.98 -9.52
N VAL A 150 22.68 5.32 -8.34
CA VAL A 150 23.22 4.34 -7.38
C VAL A 150 22.20 3.27 -6.98
N TYR A 151 20.90 3.58 -7.04
CA TYR A 151 19.83 2.65 -6.69
C TYR A 151 19.40 1.73 -7.83
N ARG A 152 19.93 1.89 -9.05
CA ARG A 152 19.50 1.15 -10.24
C ARG A 152 19.42 -0.36 -10.00
N ASP A 153 20.49 -0.97 -9.48
CA ASP A 153 20.54 -2.42 -9.26
C ASP A 153 19.49 -2.88 -8.23
N THR A 154 19.25 -2.06 -7.21
CA THR A 154 18.22 -2.33 -6.18
C THR A 154 16.81 -2.22 -6.77
N LEU A 155 16.57 -1.23 -7.62
CA LEU A 155 15.29 -1.05 -8.30
C LEU A 155 15.02 -2.15 -9.33
N ASP A 156 16.04 -2.55 -10.10
CA ASP A 156 15.96 -3.66 -11.06
C ASP A 156 15.71 -4.98 -10.31
N TYR A 157 16.33 -5.18 -9.15
CA TYR A 157 16.07 -6.33 -8.28
C TYR A 157 14.62 -6.39 -7.80
N ILE A 158 14.03 -5.27 -7.34
CA ILE A 158 12.63 -5.20 -6.90
C ILE A 158 11.69 -5.75 -7.99
N HIS A 159 11.87 -5.29 -9.23
CA HIS A 159 11.07 -5.76 -10.38
C HIS A 159 11.30 -7.24 -10.66
N SER A 160 12.56 -7.69 -10.64
CA SER A 160 12.90 -9.11 -10.89
C SER A 160 12.24 -10.08 -9.91
N MET A 161 11.88 -9.60 -8.71
CA MET A 161 11.25 -10.38 -7.66
C MET A 161 9.72 -10.25 -7.59
N ASN A 162 9.10 -9.71 -8.66
CA ASN A 162 7.67 -9.42 -8.74
C ASN A 162 7.19 -8.53 -7.58
N CYS A 163 8.04 -7.60 -7.16
CA CYS A 163 7.67 -6.48 -6.32
C CYS A 163 7.70 -5.21 -7.18
N HIS A 164 7.04 -4.16 -6.72
CA HIS A 164 6.87 -2.93 -7.49
C HIS A 164 7.45 -1.76 -6.72
N TYR A 165 7.78 -0.70 -7.44
CA TYR A 165 7.98 0.61 -6.84
C TYR A 165 7.32 1.68 -7.69
N LEU A 166 6.84 2.71 -7.02
CA LEU A 166 6.27 3.91 -7.63
C LEU A 166 6.86 5.13 -6.90
N PHE A 167 7.04 6.23 -7.62
CA PHE A 167 7.61 7.43 -7.04
C PHE A 167 6.52 8.41 -6.64
N ASN A 168 6.52 8.80 -5.37
CA ASN A 168 5.63 9.79 -4.73
C ASN A 168 4.13 9.51 -4.79
N GLU A 169 3.63 8.71 -5.73
CA GLU A 169 2.21 8.49 -5.96
C GLU A 169 1.91 7.04 -6.36
N VAL A 170 0.76 6.51 -5.92
CA VAL A 170 0.20 5.25 -6.39
C VAL A 170 -1.06 5.52 -7.21
N PRO A 171 -1.05 5.36 -8.55
CA PRO A 171 -2.24 5.59 -9.37
C PRO A 171 -3.42 4.71 -8.97
N LEU A 172 -4.64 5.26 -8.95
CA LEU A 172 -5.85 4.48 -8.61
C LEU A 172 -6.05 3.32 -9.60
N ALA A 173 -5.81 3.57 -10.88
CA ALA A 173 -5.88 2.56 -11.92
C ALA A 173 -4.89 1.39 -11.70
N TRP A 174 -3.73 1.65 -11.09
CA TRP A 174 -2.76 0.59 -10.76
C TRP A 174 -3.31 -0.34 -9.66
N LEU A 175 -3.98 0.25 -8.66
CA LEU A 175 -4.74 -0.48 -7.64
C LEU A 175 -6.01 -1.15 -8.20
N GLY A 176 -6.45 -0.76 -9.40
CA GLY A 176 -7.69 -1.22 -10.01
C GLY A 176 -8.93 -0.54 -9.44
N LEU A 177 -8.75 0.71 -9.00
CA LEU A 177 -9.78 1.56 -8.45
C LEU A 177 -10.20 2.62 -9.49
N PRO A 178 -11.50 3.00 -9.53
CA PRO A 178 -12.00 4.01 -10.45
C PRO A 178 -11.39 5.39 -10.17
N SER A 179 -11.35 6.25 -11.18
CA SER A 179 -10.86 7.64 -11.04
C SER A 179 -11.90 8.68 -11.44
N ARG A 180 -13.07 8.23 -11.92
CA ARG A 180 -14.23 9.00 -12.39
C ARG A 180 -15.46 8.12 -12.28
#